data_AF-A0A4Q5PK50-F1
#
_entry.id   AF-A0A4Q5PK50-F1
#
_cell.length_a   1.000
_cell.length_b   1.000
_cell.length_c   1.000
_cell.angle_alpha   90.00
_cell.angle_beta   90.00
_cell.angle_gamma   90.00
#
_symmetry.space_group_name_H-M   'P 1'
#
loop_
_entity.id
_entity.type
_entity.pdbx_description
1 polymer ?
#
loop_
_entity_poly.entity_id
_entity_poly.type
_entity_poly.pdbx_seq_one_letter_code
_entity_poly.pdbx_strand_id
1 'polypeptide(L)'
;GEEVIAWYAMRGEDPRKKRAMFSDGLEVDLMIDLHQRFRGRIRESFGWGTMATNDFRGAHPRGLDSLDPISLVCKVTAANGRSAVKLSDNPAKTTGGSQEEIDRYLRIFGREGVAEQKVIV
;
A
#
# COMPACT_ATOMS: atom_id res chain seq x y z
N GLY A 1 -5.70 1.38 9.09
CA GLY A 1 -5.41 1.03 10.49
C GLY A 1 -6.62 1.29 11.37
N GLU A 2 -6.94 2.57 11.61
CA GLU A 2 -8.10 2.97 12.42
C GLU A 2 -9.42 2.37 11.95
N GLU A 3 -9.69 2.44 10.65
CA GLU A 3 -10.92 1.90 10.05
C GLU A 3 -11.06 0.39 10.27
N VAL A 4 -9.96 -0.37 10.14
CA VAL A 4 -9.96 -1.83 10.37
C VAL A 4 -10.27 -2.16 11.84
N ILE A 5 -9.72 -1.38 12.78
CA ILE A 5 -10.00 -1.56 14.21
C ILE A 5 -11.48 -1.28 14.50
N ALA A 6 -12.00 -0.16 14.00
CA ALA A 6 -13.41 0.21 14.15
C ALA A 6 -14.33 -0.84 13.54
N TRP A 7 -13.99 -1.35 12.36
CA TRP A 7 -14.75 -2.38 11.67
C TRP A 7 -14.83 -3.68 12.45
N TYR A 8 -13.72 -4.16 13.02
CA TYR A 8 -13.74 -5.35 13.88
C TYR A 8 -14.58 -5.12 15.14
N ALA A 9 -14.40 -3.98 15.82
CA ALA A 9 -15.17 -3.65 17.02
C ALA A 9 -16.69 -3.60 16.73
N MET A 10 -17.09 -3.00 15.61
CA MET A 10 -18.49 -2.97 15.15
C MET A 10 -19.06 -4.37 14.91
N ARG A 11 -18.23 -5.35 14.55
CA ARG A 11 -18.63 -6.75 14.36
C ARG A 11 -18.57 -7.59 15.65
N GLY A 12 -18.32 -6.98 16.80
CA GLY A 12 -18.19 -7.68 18.08
C GLY A 12 -16.88 -8.47 18.21
N GLU A 13 -15.92 -8.24 17.32
CA GLU A 13 -14.62 -8.91 17.33
C GLU A 13 -13.59 -8.09 18.09
N ASP A 14 -12.74 -8.75 18.88
CA ASP A 14 -11.62 -8.09 19.56
C ASP A 14 -10.47 -7.82 18.56
N PRO A 15 -10.19 -6.56 18.19
CA PRO A 15 -9.17 -6.23 17.20
C PRO A 15 -7.75 -6.62 17.65
N ARG A 16 -7.52 -6.71 18.97
CA ARG A 16 -6.22 -7.11 19.55
C ARG A 16 -5.85 -8.55 19.24
N LYS A 17 -6.82 -9.38 18.84
CA LYS A 17 -6.59 -10.75 18.38
C LYS A 17 -6.29 -10.85 16.89
N LYS A 18 -6.56 -9.77 16.13
CA LYS A 18 -6.34 -9.68 14.68
C LYS A 18 -4.96 -9.12 14.38
N ARG A 19 -4.51 -9.27 13.13
CA ARG A 19 -3.23 -8.77 12.65
C ARG A 19 -3.43 -7.74 11.54
N ALA A 20 -2.74 -6.61 11.65
CA ALA A 20 -2.57 -5.65 10.57
C ALA A 20 -1.14 -5.76 10.03
N MET A 21 -1.00 -5.96 8.72
CA MET A 21 0.28 -5.97 8.03
C MET A 21 0.43 -4.68 7.24
N PHE A 22 1.31 -3.80 7.70
CA PHE A 22 1.72 -2.61 6.98
C PHE A 22 2.90 -2.97 6.08
N SER A 23 2.86 -2.62 4.80
CA SER A 23 3.90 -3.06 3.85
C SER A 23 4.09 -2.11 2.66
N ASP A 24 3.44 -0.96 2.66
CA ASP A 24 3.46 -0.03 1.53
C ASP A 24 4.51 1.05 1.76
N GLY A 25 5.68 0.92 1.13
CA GLY A 25 6.73 1.96 1.13
C GLY A 25 7.21 2.36 2.53
N LEU A 26 7.52 1.38 3.39
CA LEU A 26 7.89 1.69 4.78
C LEU A 26 9.32 2.24 4.91
N GLU A 27 9.42 3.33 5.66
CA GLU A 27 10.65 3.90 6.24
C GLU A 27 10.64 3.67 7.76
N VAL A 28 11.82 3.72 8.40
CA VAL A 28 11.96 3.42 9.83
C VAL A 28 11.07 4.33 10.69
N ASP A 29 11.06 5.63 10.44
CA ASP A 29 10.28 6.60 11.20
C ASP A 29 8.78 6.31 11.11
N LEU A 30 8.29 5.98 9.90
CA LEU A 30 6.89 5.61 9.70
C LEU A 30 6.54 4.30 10.44
N MET A 31 7.45 3.33 10.47
CA MET A 31 7.24 2.10 11.24
C MET A 31 7.14 2.38 12.75
N ILE A 32 7.96 3.29 13.27
CA ILE A 32 7.92 3.73 14.67
C ILE A 32 6.58 4.42 14.96
N ASP A 33 6.15 5.35 14.11
CA ASP A 33 4.88 6.07 14.26
C ASP A 33 3.69 5.11 14.25
N LEU A 34 3.67 4.17 13.31
CA LEU A 34 2.64 3.14 13.22
C LEU A 34 2.64 2.24 14.46
N HIS A 35 3.81 1.83 14.94
CA HIS A 35 3.92 1.06 16.18
C HIS A 35 3.36 1.84 17.36
N GLN A 36 3.77 3.09 17.56
CA GLN A 36 3.28 3.93 18.65
C GLN A 36 1.76 4.12 18.60
N ARG A 37 1.21 4.30 17.40
CA ARG A 37 -0.23 4.52 17.17
C ARG A 37 -1.09 3.28 17.39
N PHE A 38 -0.59 2.10 17.05
CA PHE A 38 -1.39 0.87 16.99
C PHE A 38 -1.03 -0.19 18.03
N ARG A 39 0.12 -0.08 18.72
CA ARG A 39 0.54 -0.99 19.79
C ARG A 39 -0.58 -1.21 20.81
N GLY A 40 -0.88 -2.47 21.09
CA GLY A 40 -1.92 -2.88 22.05
C GLY A 40 -3.37 -2.67 21.58
N ARG A 41 -3.59 -2.10 20.38
CA ARG A 41 -4.92 -1.91 19.78
C ARG A 41 -5.22 -2.95 18.70
N ILE A 42 -4.20 -3.38 17.96
CA ILE A 42 -4.21 -4.48 16.97
C ILE A 42 -2.80 -5.07 16.92
N ARG A 43 -2.60 -6.32 16.47
CA ARG A 43 -1.25 -6.88 16.34
C ARG A 43 -0.61 -6.37 15.05
N GLU A 44 0.32 -5.46 15.15
CA GLU A 44 1.06 -4.92 14.02
C GLU A 44 2.13 -5.89 13.49
N SER A 45 2.40 -5.80 12.20
CA SER A 45 3.52 -6.44 11.51
C SER A 45 3.93 -5.58 10.34
N PHE A 46 5.23 -5.57 10.02
CA PHE A 46 5.79 -4.68 9.00
C PHE A 46 6.50 -5.51 7.93
N GLY A 47 6.03 -5.39 6.69
CA GLY A 47 6.72 -5.90 5.51
C GLY A 47 7.67 -4.84 4.97
N TRP A 48 8.95 -4.91 5.35
CA TRP A 48 9.95 -3.91 4.94
C TRP A 48 10.70 -4.39 3.70
N GLY A 49 10.44 -3.73 2.57
CA GLY A 49 10.91 -4.13 1.23
C GLY A 49 12.12 -3.31 0.76
N THR A 50 11.92 -2.47 -0.26
CA THR A 50 12.96 -1.68 -0.94
C THR A 50 13.96 -1.05 0.02
N MET A 51 13.48 -0.38 1.06
CA MET A 51 14.30 0.34 2.02
C MET A 51 15.11 -0.56 2.97
N ALA A 52 14.73 -1.83 3.12
CA ALA A 52 15.51 -2.81 3.87
C ALA A 52 16.64 -3.41 3.03
N THR A 53 16.44 -3.58 1.72
CA THR A 53 17.31 -4.42 0.87
C THR A 53 18.01 -3.66 -0.25
N ASN A 54 17.63 -2.42 -0.52
CA ASN A 54 18.13 -1.62 -1.64
C ASN A 54 18.22 -0.12 -1.29
N ASP A 55 18.55 0.23 -0.05
CA ASP A 55 18.80 1.63 0.33
C ASP A 55 20.28 2.00 0.17
N PHE A 56 20.64 2.51 -1.01
CA PHE A 56 21.98 3.03 -1.31
C PHE A 56 21.98 4.56 -1.49
N ARG A 57 20.93 5.24 -1.02
CA ARG A 57 20.81 6.69 -1.16
C ARG A 57 22.01 7.39 -0.53
N GLY A 58 22.61 8.33 -1.25
CA GLY A 58 23.80 9.06 -0.79
C GLY A 58 25.09 8.23 -0.71
N ALA A 59 25.06 6.93 -1.03
CA ALA A 59 26.25 6.07 -1.02
C ALA A 59 27.09 6.17 -2.30
N HIS A 60 26.59 6.86 -3.34
CA HIS A 60 27.31 6.98 -4.60
C HIS A 60 28.56 7.88 -4.44
N PRO A 61 29.78 7.40 -4.77
CA PRO A 61 31.03 8.13 -4.48
C PRO A 61 31.19 9.45 -5.25
N ARG A 62 30.45 9.61 -6.35
CA ARG A 62 30.39 10.87 -7.12
C ARG A 62 29.11 11.69 -6.86
N GLY A 63 28.32 11.33 -5.84
CA GLY A 63 27.06 12.02 -5.51
C GLY A 63 25.97 11.94 -6.59
N LEU A 64 25.93 10.84 -7.36
CA LEU A 64 24.89 10.59 -8.37
C LEU A 64 23.77 9.72 -7.76
N ASP A 65 22.65 9.66 -8.45
CA ASP A 65 21.43 8.93 -8.09
C ASP A 65 21.34 7.54 -8.75
N SER A 66 22.35 7.10 -9.49
CA SER A 66 22.29 5.83 -10.23
C SER A 66 22.26 4.56 -9.36
N LEU A 67 22.35 4.71 -8.04
CA LEU A 67 22.15 3.62 -7.08
C LEU A 67 20.75 3.67 -6.42
N ASP A 68 19.92 4.65 -6.77
CA ASP A 68 18.55 4.73 -6.29
C ASP A 68 17.74 3.52 -6.82
N PRO A 69 16.79 3.01 -6.03
CA PRO A 69 15.94 1.90 -6.43
C PRO A 69 15.21 2.16 -7.76
N ILE A 70 15.21 1.15 -8.63
CA ILE A 70 14.41 1.21 -9.86
C ILE A 70 12.93 0.92 -9.57
N SER A 71 12.04 1.68 -10.19
CA SER A 71 10.59 1.40 -10.17
C SER A 71 10.23 0.33 -11.19
N LEU A 72 10.17 -0.93 -10.77
CA LEU A 72 9.74 -2.04 -11.64
C LEU A 72 8.55 -2.79 -11.04
N VAL A 73 7.55 -3.10 -11.87
CA VAL A 73 6.35 -3.84 -11.47
C VAL A 73 6.00 -4.92 -12.49
N CYS A 74 5.49 -6.04 -12.01
CA CYS A 74 4.81 -7.05 -12.81
C CYS A 74 3.37 -7.15 -12.31
N LYS A 75 2.40 -6.95 -13.21
CA LYS A 75 0.97 -6.90 -12.87
C LYS A 75 0.18 -7.79 -13.82
N VAL A 76 -0.88 -8.40 -13.30
CA VAL A 76 -1.87 -9.10 -14.13
C VAL A 76 -2.58 -8.08 -15.00
N THR A 77 -2.60 -8.31 -16.31
CA THR A 77 -3.27 -7.43 -17.28
C THR A 77 -4.58 -8.02 -17.79
N ALA A 78 -4.73 -9.35 -17.79
CA ALA A 78 -5.95 -10.02 -18.22
C ALA A 78 -6.17 -11.39 -17.54
N ALA A 79 -7.42 -11.83 -17.48
CA ALA A 79 -7.82 -13.18 -17.08
C ALA A 79 -8.98 -13.66 -17.98
N ASN A 80 -8.86 -14.86 -18.56
CA ASN A 80 -9.83 -15.43 -19.51
C ASN A 80 -10.24 -14.46 -20.63
N GLY A 81 -9.26 -13.76 -21.21
CA GLY A 81 -9.47 -12.79 -22.29
C GLY A 81 -10.12 -11.46 -21.86
N ARG A 82 -10.36 -11.24 -20.57
CA ARG A 82 -10.92 -9.99 -20.02
C ARG A 82 -9.85 -9.18 -19.29
N SER A 83 -9.91 -7.87 -19.44
CA SER A 83 -9.00 -6.92 -18.78
C SER A 83 -9.10 -7.05 -17.25
N ALA A 84 -7.94 -7.07 -16.58
CA ALA A 84 -7.87 -7.03 -15.11
C ALA A 84 -7.71 -5.58 -14.62
N VAL A 85 -8.37 -5.26 -13.51
CA VAL A 85 -8.34 -3.92 -12.90
C VAL A 85 -7.98 -4.02 -11.42
N LYS A 86 -7.14 -3.09 -10.95
CA LYS A 86 -6.84 -2.84 -9.54
C LYS A 86 -7.12 -1.36 -9.27
N LEU A 87 -8.11 -1.06 -8.43
CA LEU A 87 -8.48 0.33 -8.12
C LEU A 87 -7.56 0.99 -7.10
N SER A 88 -7.21 0.30 -6.00
CA SER A 88 -6.45 0.86 -4.87
C SER A 88 -7.19 1.98 -4.11
N ASP A 89 -6.94 2.10 -2.81
CA ASP A 89 -7.45 3.23 -2.00
C ASP A 89 -6.70 4.54 -2.34
N ASN A 90 -5.53 4.42 -2.98
CA ASN A 90 -4.81 5.53 -3.58
C ASN A 90 -5.03 5.55 -5.11
N PRO A 91 -5.69 6.58 -5.68
CA PRO A 91 -5.93 6.72 -7.12
C PRO A 91 -4.68 6.61 -7.98
N ALA A 92 -3.55 7.13 -7.50
CA ALA A 92 -2.28 7.12 -8.22
C ALA A 92 -1.73 5.70 -8.44
N LYS A 93 -2.28 4.69 -7.74
CA LYS A 93 -1.92 3.27 -7.89
C LYS A 93 -2.97 2.46 -8.66
N THR A 94 -3.97 3.11 -9.25
CA THR A 94 -4.97 2.47 -10.11
C THR A 94 -4.30 1.88 -11.36
N THR A 95 -4.68 0.67 -11.74
CA THR A 95 -4.27 0.06 -13.02
C THR A 95 -5.41 -0.69 -13.68
N GLY A 96 -5.47 -0.65 -15.01
CA GLY A 96 -6.42 -1.41 -15.83
C GLY A 96 -6.07 -1.29 -17.30
N GLY A 97 -6.62 -2.18 -18.13
CA GLY A 97 -6.36 -2.18 -19.58
C GLY A 97 -7.00 -1.02 -20.36
N SER A 98 -8.01 -0.35 -19.80
CA SER A 98 -8.61 0.86 -20.39
C SER A 98 -9.30 1.71 -19.32
N GLN A 99 -9.56 2.99 -19.62
CA GLN A 99 -10.26 3.90 -18.71
C GLN A 99 -11.72 3.49 -18.52
N GLU A 100 -12.36 2.97 -19.57
CA GLU A 100 -13.77 2.53 -19.53
C GLU A 100 -13.97 1.38 -18.55
N GLU A 101 -13.01 0.45 -18.49
CA GLU A 101 -13.03 -0.65 -17.51
C GLU A 101 -12.82 -0.14 -16.09
N ILE A 102 -11.86 0.77 -15.88
CA ILE A 102 -11.66 1.41 -14.56
C ILE A 102 -12.94 2.12 -14.11
N ASP A 103 -13.55 2.92 -14.98
CA ASP A 103 -14.79 3.64 -14.68
C ASP A 103 -15.96 2.70 -14.42
N ARG A 104 -16.03 1.55 -15.12
CA ARG A 104 -17.02 0.50 -14.84
C ARG A 104 -16.88 -0.01 -13.42
N TYR A 105 -15.68 -0.33 -12.96
CA TYR A 105 -15.45 -0.77 -11.58
C TYR A 105 -15.75 0.35 -10.57
N LEU A 106 -15.36 1.59 -10.84
CA LEU A 106 -15.65 2.73 -9.96
C LEU A 106 -17.15 3.02 -9.82
N ARG A 107 -17.94 2.83 -10.89
CA ARG A 107 -19.41 2.95 -10.81
C ARG A 107 -20.04 1.87 -9.92
N ILE A 108 -19.45 0.67 -9.88
CA ILE A 108 -19.97 -0.45 -9.08
C ILE A 108 -19.58 -0.33 -7.60
N PHE A 109 -18.31 -0.02 -7.33
CA PHE A 109 -17.75 -0.04 -5.97
C PHE A 109 -17.71 1.32 -5.29
N GLY A 110 -17.88 2.42 -6.03
CA GLY A 110 -17.81 3.77 -5.50
C GLY A 110 -16.38 4.28 -5.30
N ARG A 111 -16.27 5.38 -4.57
CA ARG A 111 -15.02 6.13 -4.30
C ARG A 111 -14.83 6.51 -2.83
N GLU A 112 -15.69 6.01 -1.95
CA GLU A 112 -15.58 6.31 -0.53
C GLU A 112 -14.27 5.74 0.03
N GLY A 113 -13.60 6.51 0.91
CA GLY A 113 -12.30 6.13 1.49
C GLY A 113 -11.10 6.30 0.55
N VAL A 114 -11.32 6.64 -0.72
CA VAL A 114 -10.23 6.87 -1.67
C VAL A 114 -9.54 8.21 -1.38
N ALA A 115 -8.23 8.18 -1.16
CA ALA A 115 -7.42 9.35 -0.85
C ALA A 115 -6.07 9.29 -1.54
N GLU A 116 -5.64 10.42 -2.09
CA GLU A 116 -4.32 10.53 -2.70
C GLU A 116 -3.22 10.43 -1.63
N GLN A 117 -2.23 9.60 -1.90
CA GLN A 117 -1.05 9.44 -1.06
C GLN A 117 0.20 9.41 -1.94
N LYS A 118 1.32 9.89 -1.42
CA LYS A 118 2.58 9.85 -2.16
C LYS A 118 2.95 8.39 -2.46
N VAL A 119 3.23 8.09 -3.72
CA VAL A 119 3.80 6.80 -4.10
C VAL A 119 5.28 6.81 -3.75
N ILE A 120 5.67 5.92 -2.85
CA ILE A 120 7.07 5.66 -2.52
C ILE A 120 7.54 4.57 -3.47
N VAL A 121 8.65 4.84 -4.15
CA VAL A 121 9.34 3.94 -5.07
C VAL A 121 10.64 3.52 -4.41
#